data_AF-A0A7C1TT55-F1
#
_entry.id   AF-A0A7C1TT55-F1
#
_cell.length_a   1.000
_cell.length_b   1.000
_cell.length_c   1.000
_cell.angle_alpha   90.00
_cell.angle_beta   90.00
_cell.angle_gamma   90.00
#
_symmetry.space_group_name_H-M   'P 1'
#
loop_
_entity.id
_entity.type
_entity.pdbx_description
1 polymer ?
#
loop_
_entity_poly.entity_id
_entity_poly.type
_entity_poly.pdbx_seq_one_letter_code
_entity_poly.pdbx_strand_id
1 'polypeptide(L)' 'MVQKVRKAVFPVAGLGTRFLPATKVMPKEMLTIVD' A
#
# COMPACT_ATOMS: atom_id res chain seq x y z
N MET A 1 29.12 7.74 13.18
CA MET A 1 27.84 7.24 13.73
C MET A 1 26.79 7.30 12.63
N VAL A 2 26.09 6.21 12.34
CA VAL A 2 24.98 6.19 11.37
C VAL A 2 23.75 6.82 12.03
N GLN A 3 23.16 7.83 11.40
CA GLN A 3 21.93 8.44 11.92
C GLN A 3 20.77 7.43 11.86
N LYS A 4 20.07 7.24 12.98
CA LYS A 4 18.91 6.36 13.04
C LYS A 4 17.77 6.94 12.19
N VAL A 5 17.26 6.17 11.24
CA VAL A 5 16.05 6.52 10.48
C VAL A 5 14.86 6.45 11.43
N ARG A 6 14.09 7.54 11.53
CA ARG A 6 12.98 7.66 12.49
C ARG A 6 11.59 7.67 11.85
N LYS A 7 11.51 7.92 10.54
CA LYS A 7 10.25 8.08 9.82
C LYS A 7 10.38 7.50 8.42
N ALA A 8 9.33 6.84 7.97
CA ALA A 8 9.15 6.37 6.59
C ALA A 8 7.79 6.89 6.09
N VAL A 9 7.73 7.26 4.82
CA VAL A 9 6.52 7.76 4.17
C VAL A 9 6.19 6.84 3.01
N PHE A 10 4.95 6.34 2.99
CA PHE A 10 4.45 5.48 1.91
C PHE A 10 3.36 6.23 1.12
N PRO A 11 3.56 6.47 -0.18
CA PRO A 11 2.57 7.14 -1.02
C PRO A 11 1.46 6.16 -1.44
N VAL A 12 0.37 6.09 -0.68
CA VAL A 12 -0.76 5.16 -0.89
C VAL A 12 -2.06 5.85 -1.37
N ALA A 13 -1.94 6.97 -2.09
CA ALA A 13 -3.10 7.78 -2.51
C ALA A 13 -3.78 7.34 -3.83
N GLY A 14 -3.34 6.22 -4.44
CA GLY A 14 -3.85 5.77 -5.74
C GLY A 14 -5.05 4.82 -5.64
N LEU A 15 -5.93 4.82 -6.65
CA LEU A 15 -7.18 4.01 -6.67
C LEU A 15 -7.00 2.54 -7.11
N GLY A 16 -5.80 2.11 -7.51
CA GLY A 16 -5.53 0.70 -7.81
C GLY A 16 -6.29 0.11 -9.01
N THR A 17 -6.73 0.91 -9.99
CA THR A 17 -7.69 0.51 -11.05
C THR A 17 -7.33 -0.73 -11.89
N ARG A 18 -6.06 -1.12 -11.93
CA ARG A 18 -5.58 -2.35 -12.60
C ARG A 18 -5.97 -3.64 -11.87
N PHE A 19 -6.35 -3.54 -10.60
CA PHE A 19 -6.76 -4.66 -9.74
C PHE A 19 -8.27 -4.63 -9.48
N LEU A 20 -9.03 -3.92 -10.31
CA LEU A 20 -10.49 -4.02 -10.28
C LEU A 20 -10.93 -5.42 -10.74
N PRO A 21 -12.01 -5.97 -10.14
CA PRO A 21 -12.90 -5.32 -9.18
C PRO A 21 -12.41 -5.38 -7.72
N ALA A 22 -11.34 -6.11 -7.40
CA ALA A 22 -10.88 -6.33 -6.03
C ALA A 22 -10.59 -5.01 -5.29
N THR A 23 -10.04 -4.02 -6.00
CA THR A 23 -9.74 -2.70 -5.40
C THR A 23 -10.86 -1.67 -5.53
N LYS A 24 -12.10 -2.08 -5.83
CA LYS A 24 -13.23 -1.13 -6.00
C LYS A 24 -13.64 -0.50 -4.67
N VAL A 25 -13.56 -1.27 -3.59
CA VAL A 25 -14.01 -0.86 -2.24
C VAL A 25 -12.88 -0.96 -1.21
N MET A 26 -11.82 -1.73 -1.49
CA MET A 26 -10.68 -1.93 -0.60
C MET A 26 -9.37 -1.48 -1.28
N PRO A 27 -8.43 -0.81 -0.59
CA PRO A 27 -7.13 -0.48 -1.15
C PRO A 27 -6.30 -1.72 -1.50
N LYS A 28 -5.41 -1.62 -2.51
CA LYS A 28 -4.56 -2.74 -2.94
C LYS A 28 -3.56 -3.16 -1.85
N GLU A 29 -3.12 -2.21 -1.03
CA GLU A 29 -2.18 -2.43 0.07
C GLU A 29 -2.76 -3.26 1.21
N MET A 30 -4.10 -3.41 1.24
CA MET A 30 -4.83 -4.20 2.22
C MET A 30 -5.21 -5.60 1.68
N LEU A 31 -4.84 -5.92 0.44
CA LEU A 31 -5.03 -7.27 -0.11
C LEU A 31 -4.00 -8.23 0.49
N THR A 32 -4.45 -9.41 0.89
CA THR A 32 -3.55 -10.48 1.33
C THR A 32 -2.77 -11.02 0.13
N ILE A 33 -1.47 -11.27 0.31
CA ILE A 33 -0.63 -11.86 -0.75
C ILE A 33 -0.83 -13.39 -0.80
N VAL A 34 -1.07 -14.00 0.36
CA VAL A 34 -1.37 -15.42 0.58
C VAL A 34 -2.39 -15.50 1.72
N ASP A 35 -3.16 -16.59 1.78
CA ASP A 35 -3.96 -16.94 2.97
C ASP A 35 -3.05 -17.29 4.16
#